data_AF-A0A388KUV9-F1
#
_entry.id   AF-A0A388KUV9-F1
#
_cell.length_a   1.000
_cell.length_b   1.000
_cell.length_c   1.000
_cell.angle_alpha   90.00
_cell.angle_beta   90.00
_cell.angle_gamma   90.00
#
_symmetry.space_group_name_H-M   'P 1'
#
loop_
_entity.id
_entity.type
_entity.pdbx_description
1 polymer ?
#
loop_
_entity_poly.entity_id
_entity_poly.type
_entity_poly.pdbx_seq_one_letter_code
_entity_poly.pdbx_strand_id
1 'polypeptide(L)'
;MKTNFENEIAGLRKEVGLLRDFSHRAEEETKIWKTEVLRPENERGSVAVDTPECSNRGTSKPRWTNNVRQADKWRTEYQNLQDLQPSSDTEVAMLKERRGEAEKRRMEAELQVKLLQEQLSKLTAEGEAPKSDAEPVSGGTNLKERLEAVALRSGKKGMKATPYQVTLRSDESDERTRVMNERFSFIEGEKKKLRTLKKAGLEPLCKDAGIKLGRVEDMINELAEYWANKLFGKPGGKGKQQISDSVQIVDAEEGPHTDTSDVGRRRVPSFEETSRM
;
A
#
# COMPACT_ATOMS: atom_id res chain seq x y z
N MET A 1 -29.03 7.20 -15.47
CA MET A 1 -27.72 7.49 -14.83
C MET A 1 -27.23 6.39 -13.88
N LYS A 2 -28.09 5.64 -13.16
CA LYS A 2 -27.65 4.54 -12.27
C LYS A 2 -26.78 3.45 -12.92
N THR A 3 -27.01 3.16 -14.20
CA THR A 3 -26.31 2.08 -14.92
C THR A 3 -24.83 2.36 -15.18
N ASN A 4 -24.38 3.62 -15.19
CA ASN A 4 -22.97 3.94 -15.45
C ASN A 4 -22.06 3.62 -14.27
N PHE A 5 -22.50 3.91 -13.04
CA PHE A 5 -21.71 3.62 -11.84
C PHE A 5 -21.57 2.12 -11.58
N GLU A 6 -22.62 1.35 -11.86
CA GLU A 6 -22.56 -0.12 -11.75
C GLU A 6 -21.52 -0.70 -12.72
N ASN A 7 -21.44 -0.15 -13.94
CA ASN A 7 -20.44 -0.54 -14.93
C ASN A 7 -19.02 -0.13 -14.52
N GLU A 8 -18.84 1.07 -13.96
CA GLU A 8 -17.53 1.55 -13.49
C GLU A 8 -17.01 0.76 -12.29
N ILE A 9 -17.87 0.49 -11.31
CA ILE A 9 -17.54 -0.38 -10.16
C ILE A 9 -17.21 -1.79 -10.63
N ALA A 10 -17.96 -2.34 -11.58
CA ALA A 10 -17.64 -3.64 -12.18
C ALA A 10 -16.30 -3.62 -12.92
N GLY A 11 -15.96 -2.52 -13.60
CA GLY A 11 -14.67 -2.29 -14.25
C GLY A 11 -13.50 -2.28 -13.25
N LEU A 12 -13.59 -1.45 -12.20
CA LEU A 12 -12.56 -1.34 -11.17
C LEU A 12 -12.33 -2.67 -10.44
N ARG A 13 -13.40 -3.42 -10.16
CA ARG A 13 -13.27 -4.76 -9.54
C ARG A 13 -12.52 -5.74 -10.44
N LYS A 14 -12.74 -5.69 -11.76
CA LYS A 14 -11.99 -6.51 -12.71
C LYS A 14 -10.52 -6.10 -12.76
N GLU A 15 -10.24 -4.80 -12.79
CA GLU A 15 -8.87 -4.28 -12.83
C GLU A 15 -8.07 -4.64 -11.57
N VAL A 16 -8.67 -4.49 -10.38
CA VAL A 16 -8.05 -4.93 -9.11
C VAL A 16 -7.77 -6.43 -9.13
N GLY A 17 -8.66 -7.25 -9.72
CA GLY A 17 -8.42 -8.66 -9.93
C GLY A 17 -7.18 -8.92 -10.79
N LEU A 18 -7.10 -8.26 -11.95
CA LEU A 18 -5.97 -8.39 -12.88
C LEU A 18 -4.64 -7.96 -12.25
N LEU A 19 -4.63 -6.87 -11.47
CA LEU A 19 -3.42 -6.39 -10.78
C LEU A 19 -2.92 -7.39 -9.72
N ARG A 20 -3.83 -8.02 -8.98
CA ARG A 20 -3.46 -9.07 -8.02
C ARG A 20 -2.88 -10.30 -8.73
N ASP A 21 -3.49 -10.73 -9.82
CA ASP A 21 -3.01 -11.85 -10.62
C ASP A 21 -1.64 -11.56 -11.27
N PHE A 22 -1.40 -10.31 -11.68
CA PHE A 22 -0.10 -9.89 -12.20
C PHE A 22 0.97 -9.86 -11.10
N SER A 23 0.67 -9.27 -9.93
CA SER A 23 1.57 -9.26 -8.78
C SER A 23 1.96 -10.68 -8.37
N HIS A 24 0.98 -11.59 -8.32
CA HIS A 24 1.21 -13.00 -7.99
C HIS A 24 2.17 -13.68 -8.97
N ARG A 25 1.95 -13.50 -10.28
CA ARG A 25 2.84 -14.05 -11.32
C ARG A 25 4.26 -13.48 -11.25
N ALA A 26 4.41 -12.18 -11.00
CA ALA A 26 5.71 -11.56 -10.82
C ALA A 26 6.46 -12.12 -9.59
N GLU A 27 5.74 -12.40 -8.50
CA GLU A 27 6.31 -13.08 -7.33
C GLU A 27 6.71 -14.53 -7.63
N GLU A 28 5.95 -15.25 -8.44
CA GLU A 28 6.31 -16.60 -8.90
C GLU A 28 7.55 -16.58 -9.80
N GLU A 29 7.62 -15.65 -10.76
CA GLU A 29 8.78 -15.47 -11.62
C GLU A 29 10.04 -15.14 -10.82
N THR A 30 9.97 -14.19 -9.88
CA THR A 30 11.12 -13.85 -9.03
C THR A 30 11.59 -15.04 -8.18
N LYS A 31 10.65 -15.87 -7.69
CA LYS A 31 11.01 -17.13 -7.02
C LYS A 31 11.71 -18.11 -7.97
N ILE A 32 11.20 -18.27 -9.20
CA ILE A 32 11.82 -19.12 -10.23
C ILE A 32 13.23 -18.62 -10.57
N TRP A 33 13.41 -17.33 -10.84
CA TRP A 33 14.73 -16.73 -11.10
C TRP A 33 15.68 -16.92 -9.93
N LYS A 34 15.20 -16.76 -8.69
CA LYS A 34 15.99 -17.01 -7.50
C LYS A 34 16.42 -18.48 -7.40
N THR A 35 15.54 -19.43 -7.72
CA THR A 35 15.90 -20.86 -7.74
C THR A 35 16.83 -21.21 -8.90
N GLU A 36 16.69 -20.56 -10.05
CA GLU A 36 17.52 -20.79 -11.24
C GLU A 36 18.94 -20.24 -11.06
N VAL A 37 19.08 -19.08 -10.41
CA VAL A 37 20.39 -18.51 -10.02
C VAL A 37 21.11 -19.42 -9.01
N LEU A 38 20.37 -20.11 -8.15
CA LEU A 38 20.91 -21.05 -7.17
C LEU A 38 21.10 -22.47 -7.73
N ARG A 39 20.70 -22.73 -8.98
CA ARG A 39 20.83 -24.04 -9.61
C ARG A 39 22.32 -24.31 -9.86
N PRO A 40 22.89 -25.44 -9.38
CA PRO A 40 24.32 -25.74 -9.52
C PRO A 40 24.84 -25.79 -10.96
N GLU A 41 23.96 -25.95 -11.96
CA GLU A 41 24.30 -25.99 -13.39
C GLU A 41 24.40 -24.60 -14.05
N ASN A 42 24.05 -23.51 -13.35
CA ASN A 42 24.22 -22.16 -13.89
C ASN A 42 25.68 -21.70 -13.73
N GLU A 43 26.58 -22.31 -14.50
CA GLU A 43 28.02 -22.04 -14.47
C GLU A 43 28.44 -20.70 -15.09
N ARG A 44 27.49 -19.84 -15.49
CA ARG A 44 27.81 -18.52 -16.10
C ARG A 44 28.54 -17.56 -15.14
N GLY A 45 28.67 -17.90 -13.86
CA GLY A 45 29.44 -17.14 -12.86
C GLY A 45 30.76 -17.77 -12.42
N SER A 46 31.12 -18.97 -12.88
CA SER A 46 32.40 -19.61 -12.56
C SER A 46 33.28 -19.75 -13.80
N VAL A 47 33.51 -18.62 -14.48
CA VAL A 47 34.78 -18.49 -15.21
C VAL A 47 35.86 -18.35 -14.13
N ALA A 48 36.29 -19.49 -13.59
CA ALA A 48 37.60 -19.58 -13.00
C ALA A 48 38.55 -19.17 -14.13
N VAL A 49 39.05 -17.94 -14.07
CA VAL A 49 40.16 -17.53 -14.91
C VAL A 49 41.27 -18.52 -14.60
N ASP A 50 41.51 -19.45 -15.52
CA ASP A 50 42.54 -20.46 -15.42
C ASP A 50 43.82 -19.75 -15.01
N THR A 51 44.22 -19.98 -13.76
CA THR A 51 45.54 -19.58 -13.30
C THR A 51 46.49 -20.56 -13.99
N PRO A 52 47.39 -20.09 -14.86
CA PRO A 52 48.20 -20.97 -15.70
C PRO A 52 48.98 -21.99 -14.86
N GLU A 53 49.01 -23.20 -15.40
CA GLU A 53 49.54 -24.47 -14.88
C GLU A 53 50.75 -24.33 -13.94
N CYS A 54 50.52 -24.49 -12.62
CA CYS A 54 51.58 -24.93 -11.71
C CYS A 54 51.64 -26.46 -11.72
N SER A 55 52.56 -26.97 -12.52
CA SER A 55 53.03 -28.36 -12.62
C SER A 55 53.00 -29.13 -11.28
N ASN A 56 52.23 -30.22 -11.28
CA ASN A 56 52.55 -31.53 -10.70
C ASN A 56 53.40 -31.56 -9.41
N ARG A 57 52.75 -31.79 -8.26
CA ARG A 57 53.09 -32.85 -7.29
C ARG A 57 52.26 -32.72 -6.01
N GLY A 58 51.42 -33.71 -5.74
CA GLY A 58 50.85 -33.92 -4.41
C GLY A 58 49.46 -34.49 -4.44
N THR A 59 49.35 -35.79 -4.18
CA THR A 59 48.11 -36.51 -3.89
C THR A 59 47.22 -35.71 -2.93
N SER A 60 45.98 -35.39 -3.36
CA SER A 60 45.02 -34.67 -2.55
C SER A 60 44.56 -35.55 -1.39
N LYS A 61 45.13 -35.34 -0.20
CA LYS A 61 44.54 -35.82 1.07
C LYS A 61 43.07 -35.38 1.11
N PRO A 62 42.13 -36.25 1.54
CA PRO A 62 40.73 -35.87 1.72
C PRO A 62 40.68 -34.70 2.70
N ARG A 63 40.44 -33.50 2.16
CA ARG A 63 40.32 -32.29 2.95
C ARG A 63 38.99 -32.39 3.70
N TRP A 64 39.06 -32.40 5.02
CA TRP A 64 37.92 -32.35 5.92
C TRP A 64 37.19 -31.00 5.75
N THR A 65 36.43 -30.85 4.66
CA THR A 65 35.73 -29.61 4.33
C THR A 65 34.24 -29.88 4.21
N ASN A 66 33.52 -29.93 5.35
CA ASN A 66 32.10 -29.58 5.31
C ASN A 66 31.42 -29.21 6.65
N ASN A 67 32.05 -29.44 7.81
CA ASN A 67 31.37 -29.14 9.09
C ASN A 67 31.50 -27.67 9.53
N VAL A 68 32.53 -26.94 9.08
CA VAL A 68 32.72 -25.52 9.45
C VAL A 68 31.59 -24.63 8.91
N ARG A 69 30.97 -24.98 7.77
CA ARG A 69 29.81 -24.26 7.22
C ARG A 69 28.53 -24.45 8.04
N GLN A 70 28.39 -25.54 8.81
CA GLN A 70 27.16 -25.75 9.59
C GLN A 70 27.07 -24.79 10.78
N ALA A 71 28.19 -24.48 11.44
CA ALA A 71 28.22 -23.52 12.54
C ALA A 71 27.81 -22.12 12.09
N ASP A 72 28.20 -21.71 10.87
CA ASP A 72 27.80 -20.42 10.31
C ASP A 72 26.31 -20.40 9.95
N LYS A 73 25.77 -21.49 9.41
CA LYS A 73 24.33 -21.63 9.16
C LYS A 73 23.49 -21.46 10.42
N TRP A 74 23.87 -22.15 11.51
CA TRP A 74 23.16 -22.02 12.79
C TRP A 74 23.21 -20.61 13.36
N ARG A 75 24.34 -19.89 13.20
CA ARG A 75 24.44 -18.48 13.61
C ARG A 75 23.51 -17.58 12.81
N THR A 76 23.43 -17.77 11.49
CA THR A 76 22.51 -17.01 10.64
C THR A 76 21.05 -17.32 10.96
N GLU A 77 20.68 -18.60 11.15
CA GLU A 77 19.32 -18.99 11.51
C GLU A 77 18.91 -18.45 12.89
N TYR A 78 19.83 -18.49 13.87
CA TYR A 78 19.59 -17.91 15.19
C TYR A 78 19.36 -16.40 15.11
N GLN A 79 20.17 -15.68 14.32
CA GLN A 79 19.97 -14.25 14.09
C GLN A 79 18.61 -13.98 13.42
N ASN A 80 18.23 -14.76 12.41
CA ASN A 80 16.94 -14.64 11.74
C ASN A 80 15.76 -14.87 12.72
N LEU A 81 15.85 -15.85 13.62
CA LEU A 81 14.84 -16.09 14.65
C LEU A 81 14.76 -14.94 15.65
N GLN A 82 15.91 -14.38 16.02
CA GLN A 82 15.99 -13.21 16.88
C GLN A 82 15.36 -11.97 16.23
N ASP A 83 15.58 -11.77 14.93
CA ASP A 83 15.02 -10.65 14.16
C ASP A 83 13.51 -10.82 13.90
N LEU A 84 12.99 -12.06 13.91
CA LEU A 84 11.56 -12.34 13.79
C LEU A 84 10.78 -11.97 15.06
N GLN A 85 11.39 -12.14 16.24
CA GLN A 85 10.75 -11.84 17.52
C GLN A 85 10.23 -10.40 17.64
N PRO A 86 11.00 -9.32 17.36
CA PRO A 86 10.50 -7.95 17.46
C PRO A 86 9.36 -7.69 16.47
N SER A 87 9.38 -8.31 15.27
CA SER A 87 8.27 -8.16 14.33
C SER A 87 6.95 -8.73 14.89
N SER A 88 7.00 -9.92 15.49
CA SER A 88 5.87 -10.53 16.18
C SER A 88 5.38 -9.68 17.37
N ASP A 89 6.31 -9.16 18.18
CA ASP A 89 5.96 -8.33 19.33
C ASP A 89 5.29 -7.02 18.91
N THR A 90 5.76 -6.38 17.82
CA THR A 90 5.11 -5.18 17.27
C THR A 90 3.71 -5.45 16.73
N GLU A 91 3.51 -6.60 16.07
CA GLU A 91 2.18 -7.00 15.60
C GLU A 91 1.22 -7.23 16.77
N VAL A 92 1.65 -7.95 17.80
CA VAL A 92 0.86 -8.18 19.02
C VAL A 92 0.52 -6.86 19.72
N ALA A 93 1.45 -5.90 19.77
CA ALA A 93 1.20 -4.57 20.32
C ALA A 93 0.13 -3.81 19.54
N MET A 94 0.23 -3.78 18.20
CA MET A 94 -0.78 -3.15 17.34
C MET A 94 -2.16 -3.81 17.48
N LEU A 95 -2.22 -5.13 17.60
CA LEU A 95 -3.48 -5.86 17.79
C LEU A 95 -4.13 -5.55 19.14
N LYS A 96 -3.32 -5.40 20.21
CA LYS A 96 -3.81 -4.98 21.53
C LYS A 96 -4.36 -3.56 21.49
N GLU A 97 -3.66 -2.63 20.84
CA GLU A 97 -4.12 -1.24 20.65
C GLU A 97 -5.46 -1.18 19.90
N ARG A 98 -5.57 -1.88 18.76
CA ARG A 98 -6.81 -1.96 17.98
C ARG A 98 -7.98 -2.55 18.77
N ARG A 99 -7.73 -3.58 19.60
CA ARG A 99 -8.76 -4.16 20.47
C ARG A 99 -9.23 -3.14 21.51
N GLY A 100 -8.30 -2.41 22.14
CA GLY A 100 -8.63 -1.36 23.11
C GLY A 100 -9.43 -0.22 22.49
N GLU A 101 -9.07 0.22 21.30
CA GLU A 101 -9.79 1.26 20.57
C GLU A 101 -11.21 0.81 20.18
N ALA A 102 -11.37 -0.43 19.72
CA ALA A 102 -12.68 -1.02 19.41
C ALA A 102 -13.57 -1.14 20.65
N GLU A 103 -13.00 -1.53 21.80
CA GLU A 103 -13.73 -1.60 23.06
C GLU A 103 -14.16 -0.22 23.56
N LYS A 104 -13.29 0.79 23.44
CA LYS A 104 -13.65 2.18 23.74
C LYS A 104 -14.83 2.65 22.89
N ARG A 105 -14.80 2.40 21.57
CA ARG A 105 -15.92 2.71 20.67
C ARG A 105 -17.20 1.98 21.06
N ARG A 106 -17.10 0.71 21.50
CA ARG A 106 -18.25 -0.06 22.00
C ARG A 106 -18.87 0.60 23.22
N MET A 107 -18.06 1.00 24.20
CA MET A 107 -18.51 1.67 25.42
C MET A 107 -19.18 3.02 25.12
N GLU A 108 -18.63 3.81 24.20
CA GLU A 108 -19.24 5.08 23.76
C GLU A 108 -20.61 4.87 23.10
N ALA A 109 -20.73 3.86 22.23
CA ALA A 109 -22.00 3.51 21.61
C ALA A 109 -23.03 3.00 22.64
N GLU A 110 -22.62 2.16 23.59
CA GLU A 110 -23.48 1.70 24.68
C GLU A 110 -23.99 2.86 25.55
N LEU A 111 -23.15 3.86 25.81
CA LEU A 111 -23.54 5.06 26.55
C LEU A 111 -24.56 5.90 25.77
N GLN A 112 -24.37 6.07 24.46
CA GLN A 112 -25.36 6.75 23.61
C GLN A 112 -26.71 6.01 23.58
N VAL A 113 -26.69 4.68 23.50
CA VAL A 113 -27.92 3.86 23.54
C VAL A 113 -28.66 4.05 24.86
N LYS A 114 -27.96 4.03 25.99
CA LYS A 114 -28.56 4.27 27.31
C LYS A 114 -29.19 5.66 27.40
N LEU A 115 -28.48 6.69 26.94
CA LEU A 115 -28.98 8.07 26.94
C LEU A 115 -30.25 8.21 26.08
N LEU A 116 -30.27 7.60 24.90
CA LEU A 116 -31.46 7.58 24.04
C LEU A 116 -32.62 6.80 24.69
N GLN A 117 -32.33 5.68 25.35
CA GLN A 117 -33.33 4.88 26.06
C GLN A 117 -33.96 5.67 27.23
N GLU A 118 -33.16 6.44 27.97
CA GLU A 118 -33.64 7.34 29.02
C GLU A 118 -34.54 8.45 28.45
N GLN A 119 -34.14 9.06 27.33
CA GLN A 119 -34.95 10.08 26.65
C GLN A 119 -36.30 9.52 26.17
N LEU A 120 -36.32 8.32 25.58
CA LEU A 120 -37.55 7.64 25.19
C LEU A 120 -38.43 7.31 26.39
N SER A 121 -37.84 6.85 27.49
CA SER A 121 -38.58 6.53 28.72
C SER A 121 -39.23 7.79 29.31
N LYS A 122 -38.53 8.92 29.28
CA LYS A 122 -39.06 10.22 29.73
C LYS A 122 -40.23 10.70 28.87
N LEU A 123 -40.10 10.64 27.54
CA LEU A 123 -41.18 11.03 26.62
C LEU A 123 -42.41 10.12 26.75
N THR A 124 -42.20 8.82 27.02
CA THR A 124 -43.30 7.86 27.21
C THR A 124 -44.05 8.16 28.52
N ALA A 125 -43.35 8.46 29.61
CA ALA A 125 -43.97 8.82 30.89
C ALA A 125 -44.71 10.17 30.84
N GLU A 126 -44.21 11.15 30.08
CA GLU A 126 -44.82 12.49 29.95
C GLU A 126 -46.05 12.49 29.03
N GLY A 127 -46.09 11.59 28.03
CA GLY A 127 -47.21 11.45 27.09
C GLY A 127 -48.43 10.73 27.66
N GLU A 128 -48.29 10.01 28.78
CA GLU A 128 -49.35 9.20 29.41
C GLU A 128 -50.07 9.95 30.55
N ALA A 129 -50.06 11.28 30.52
CA ALA A 129 -50.89 12.08 31.42
C ALA A 129 -52.39 11.84 31.10
N PRO A 130 -53.21 11.46 32.10
CA PRO A 130 -54.60 11.05 31.90
C PRO A 130 -55.45 12.28 31.56
N LYS A 131 -55.69 12.51 30.27
CA LYS A 131 -56.72 13.45 29.81
C LYS A 131 -58.00 12.67 29.51
N SER A 132 -58.84 12.59 30.54
CA SER A 132 -60.31 12.65 30.49
C SER A 132 -61.03 11.85 29.39
N ASP A 133 -61.58 10.71 29.78
CA ASP A 133 -62.99 10.29 29.60
C ASP A 133 -63.76 10.74 28.35
N ALA A 134 -63.15 10.67 27.17
CA ALA A 134 -63.87 10.73 25.91
C ALA A 134 -63.47 9.54 25.05
N GLU A 135 -64.21 8.43 25.28
CA GLU A 135 -64.30 7.24 24.43
C GLU A 135 -64.28 7.62 22.93
N PRO A 136 -63.17 7.39 22.21
CA PRO A 136 -63.18 7.38 20.76
C PRO A 136 -63.43 5.93 20.34
N VAL A 137 -64.66 5.67 19.91
CA VAL A 137 -65.11 4.42 19.32
C VAL A 137 -64.03 3.84 18.40
N SER A 138 -63.47 2.73 18.89
CA SER A 138 -62.42 1.93 18.27
C SER A 138 -62.95 1.25 17.00
N GLY A 139 -62.94 2.01 15.89
CA GLY A 139 -63.16 1.51 14.54
C GLY A 139 -61.86 0.92 13.99
N GLY A 140 -61.53 -0.29 14.43
CA GLY A 140 -60.28 -0.99 14.09
C GLY A 140 -60.13 -1.28 12.60
N THR A 141 -59.31 -0.51 11.90
CA THR A 141 -58.67 -0.97 10.67
C THR A 141 -57.54 -1.91 11.05
N ASN A 142 -57.74 -3.21 10.84
CA ASN A 142 -56.78 -4.32 11.03
C ASN A 142 -55.61 -4.23 10.02
N LEU A 143 -54.93 -3.09 9.97
CA LEU A 143 -53.74 -2.86 9.15
C LEU A 143 -52.48 -2.98 10.02
N LYS A 144 -52.53 -2.48 11.26
CA LYS A 144 -51.41 -2.56 12.20
C LYS A 144 -51.07 -4.02 12.55
N GLU A 145 -52.06 -4.81 12.90
CA GLU A 145 -51.89 -6.22 13.23
C GLU A 145 -51.44 -7.04 11.99
N ARG A 146 -51.95 -6.72 10.79
CA ARG A 146 -51.46 -7.30 9.53
C ARG A 146 -50.02 -6.92 9.20
N LEU A 147 -49.59 -5.68 9.49
CA LEU A 147 -48.19 -5.26 9.31
C LEU A 147 -47.26 -5.92 10.32
N GLU A 148 -47.67 -6.07 11.57
CA GLU A 148 -46.90 -6.80 12.59
C GLU A 148 -46.75 -8.29 12.25
N ALA A 149 -47.81 -8.93 11.76
CA ALA A 149 -47.75 -10.32 11.32
C ALA A 149 -46.79 -10.54 10.13
N VAL A 150 -46.69 -9.56 9.22
CA VAL A 150 -45.74 -9.59 8.10
C VAL A 150 -44.30 -9.36 8.58
N ALA A 151 -44.09 -8.45 9.52
CA ALA A 151 -42.78 -8.19 10.11
C ALA A 151 -42.22 -9.43 10.85
N LEU A 152 -43.05 -10.14 11.61
CA LEU A 152 -42.63 -11.34 12.35
C LEU A 152 -42.34 -12.54 11.43
N ARG A 153 -42.97 -12.63 10.25
CA ARG A 153 -42.67 -13.68 9.25
C ARG A 153 -41.40 -13.42 8.44
N SER A 154 -40.85 -12.20 8.45
CA SER A 154 -39.58 -11.87 7.77
C SER A 154 -38.33 -12.27 8.56
N GLY A 155 -38.46 -13.02 9.66
CA GLY A 155 -37.37 -13.38 10.57
C GLY A 155 -36.42 -14.50 10.14
N LYS A 156 -36.45 -15.01 8.90
CA LYS A 156 -35.54 -16.09 8.47
C LYS A 156 -35.02 -15.95 7.05
N LYS A 157 -34.12 -14.98 6.80
CA LYS A 157 -32.80 -15.23 6.18
C LYS A 157 -31.95 -13.97 6.22
N GLY A 158 -30.76 -14.12 6.78
CA GLY A 158 -29.89 -13.02 7.19
C GLY A 158 -29.35 -12.18 6.04
N MET A 159 -29.21 -10.89 6.32
CA MET A 159 -28.02 -10.07 6.08
C MET A 159 -28.31 -8.71 6.71
N LYS A 160 -27.51 -8.32 7.71
CA LYS A 160 -27.68 -7.07 8.44
C LYS A 160 -27.27 -5.91 7.55
N ALA A 161 -28.25 -5.14 7.06
CA ALA A 161 -28.03 -3.83 6.48
C ALA A 161 -28.38 -2.77 7.54
N THR A 162 -27.36 -2.08 8.02
CA THR A 162 -27.46 -0.97 8.97
C THR A 162 -28.05 0.26 8.24
N PRO A 163 -29.16 0.85 8.68
CA PRO A 163 -29.71 2.06 8.11
C PRO A 163 -29.16 3.27 8.88
N TYR A 164 -28.28 4.07 8.26
CA TYR A 164 -27.81 5.32 8.85
C TYR A 164 -27.85 6.46 7.83
N GLN A 165 -28.60 7.49 8.22
CA GLN A 165 -28.56 8.90 7.82
C GLN A 165 -28.69 9.26 6.33
N VAL A 166 -29.94 9.62 5.98
CA VAL A 166 -30.23 10.53 4.87
C VAL A 166 -29.91 11.95 5.33
N THR A 167 -28.64 12.35 5.24
CA THR A 167 -28.29 13.76 5.03
C THR A 167 -28.29 13.99 3.53
N LEU A 168 -29.37 14.60 3.04
CA LEU A 168 -29.49 15.10 1.68
C LEU A 168 -28.55 16.32 1.54
N ARG A 169 -27.24 16.08 1.49
CA ARG A 169 -26.24 17.01 1.00
C ARG A 169 -25.66 16.39 -0.25
N SER A 170 -25.58 17.17 -1.32
CA SER A 170 -25.17 16.75 -2.65
C SER A 170 -23.89 15.88 -2.60
N ASP A 171 -24.05 14.57 -2.83
CA ASP A 171 -23.00 13.53 -2.66
C ASP A 171 -21.70 13.81 -3.45
N GLU A 172 -21.77 14.65 -4.50
CA GLU A 172 -20.59 15.02 -5.28
C GLU A 172 -19.62 15.96 -4.52
N SER A 173 -20.08 16.74 -3.52
CA SER A 173 -19.16 17.60 -2.75
C SER A 173 -18.35 16.82 -1.72
N ASP A 174 -18.95 15.79 -1.12
CA ASP A 174 -18.32 15.05 -0.03
C ASP A 174 -17.27 14.06 -0.55
N GLU A 175 -17.50 13.43 -1.70
CA GLU A 175 -16.48 12.56 -2.29
C GLU A 175 -15.28 13.37 -2.83
N ARG A 176 -15.56 14.54 -3.42
CA ARG A 176 -14.50 15.43 -3.89
C ARG A 176 -13.64 15.95 -2.73
N THR A 177 -14.25 16.26 -1.58
CA THR A 177 -13.50 16.69 -0.40
C THR A 177 -12.70 15.56 0.23
N ARG A 178 -13.20 14.31 0.20
CA ARG A 178 -12.43 13.13 0.62
C ARG A 178 -11.20 12.88 -0.25
N VAL A 179 -11.37 12.85 -1.57
CA VAL A 179 -10.25 12.66 -2.52
C VAL A 179 -9.24 13.81 -2.40
N MET A 180 -9.69 15.04 -2.14
CA MET A 180 -8.79 16.16 -1.88
C MET A 180 -7.99 15.98 -0.58
N ASN A 181 -8.62 15.49 0.49
CA ASN A 181 -7.93 15.21 1.75
C ASN A 181 -6.90 14.09 1.61
N GLU A 182 -7.26 12.98 0.93
CA GLU A 182 -6.32 11.88 0.67
C GLU A 182 -5.13 12.32 -0.18
N ARG A 183 -5.38 13.11 -1.24
CA ARG A 183 -4.32 13.69 -2.07
C ARG A 183 -3.39 14.57 -1.25
N PHE A 184 -3.92 15.38 -0.33
CA PHE A 184 -3.11 16.23 0.53
C PHE A 184 -2.22 15.41 1.48
N SER A 185 -2.79 14.40 2.15
CA SER A 185 -2.02 13.50 3.01
C SER A 185 -0.94 12.74 2.26
N PHE A 186 -1.22 12.31 1.02
CA PHE A 186 -0.23 11.68 0.15
C PHE A 186 0.93 12.62 -0.18
N ILE A 187 0.64 13.86 -0.58
CA ILE A 187 1.65 14.88 -0.88
C ILE A 187 2.53 15.15 0.34
N GLU A 188 1.97 15.31 1.53
CA GLU A 188 2.77 15.49 2.75
C GLU A 188 3.68 14.29 3.05
N GLY A 189 3.16 13.07 2.86
CA GLY A 189 3.93 11.84 3.06
C GLY A 189 5.14 11.77 2.13
N GLU A 190 4.95 12.04 0.84
CA GLU A 190 6.03 12.06 -0.15
C GLU A 190 7.03 13.19 0.09
N LYS A 191 6.56 14.40 0.46
CA LYS A 191 7.46 15.50 0.84
C LYS A 191 8.37 15.10 2.01
N LYS A 192 7.84 14.41 3.02
CA LYS A 192 8.64 13.92 4.16
C LYS A 192 9.72 12.94 3.70
N LYS A 193 9.40 11.99 2.82
CA LYS A 193 10.38 11.04 2.26
C LYS A 193 11.46 11.77 1.46
N LEU A 194 11.06 12.68 0.57
CA LEU A 194 11.99 13.42 -0.30
C LEU A 194 12.92 14.36 0.47
N ARG A 195 12.49 14.90 1.63
CA ARG A 195 13.37 15.70 2.52
C ARG A 195 14.53 14.92 3.11
N THR A 196 14.44 13.58 3.17
CA THR A 196 15.56 12.74 3.64
C THR A 196 16.67 12.62 2.59
N LEU A 197 16.37 12.93 1.33
CA LEU A 197 17.33 12.87 0.23
C LEU A 197 18.12 14.17 0.13
N LYS A 198 19.44 14.02 -0.05
CA LYS A 198 20.31 15.15 -0.40
C LYS A 198 20.01 15.62 -1.83
N LYS A 199 20.39 16.86 -2.16
CA LYS A 199 20.20 17.46 -3.50
C LYS A 199 20.62 16.52 -4.64
N ALA A 200 21.78 15.87 -4.52
CA ALA A 200 22.30 14.94 -5.52
C ALA A 200 21.37 13.73 -5.80
N GLY A 201 20.56 13.30 -4.81
CA GLY A 201 19.57 12.24 -4.98
C GLY A 201 18.25 12.71 -5.59
N LEU A 202 17.95 14.00 -5.50
CA LEU A 202 16.72 14.59 -6.08
C LEU A 202 16.90 14.95 -7.57
N GLU A 203 18.10 15.34 -7.98
CA GLU A 203 18.41 15.71 -9.37
C GLU A 203 18.02 14.65 -10.42
N PRO A 204 18.32 13.34 -10.28
CA PRO A 204 17.89 12.34 -11.26
C PRO A 204 16.37 12.24 -11.34
N LEU A 205 15.68 12.25 -10.18
CA LEU A 205 14.22 12.19 -10.14
C LEU A 205 13.56 13.41 -10.81
N CYS A 206 14.17 14.59 -10.68
CA CYS A 206 13.69 15.80 -11.35
C CYS A 206 13.86 15.70 -12.87
N LYS A 207 14.99 15.15 -13.35
CA LYS A 207 15.25 14.96 -14.78
C LYS A 207 14.24 13.99 -15.39
N ASP A 208 13.98 12.87 -14.71
CA ASP A 208 13.02 11.86 -15.16
C ASP A 208 11.57 12.41 -15.23
N ALA A 209 11.23 13.33 -14.33
CA ALA A 209 9.93 14.00 -14.31
C ALA A 209 9.83 15.24 -15.22
N GLY A 210 10.94 15.65 -15.87
CA GLY A 210 11.00 16.89 -16.66
C GLY A 210 10.85 18.17 -15.82
N ILE A 211 11.17 18.11 -14.52
CA ILE A 211 11.09 19.22 -13.56
C ILE A 211 12.38 20.05 -13.63
N LYS A 212 12.26 21.38 -13.58
CA LYS A 212 13.42 22.29 -13.64
C LYS A 212 14.21 22.21 -12.33
N LEU A 213 15.54 22.13 -12.44
CA LEU A 213 16.43 22.15 -11.28
C LEU A 213 16.42 23.53 -10.62
N GLY A 214 16.09 23.59 -9.33
CA GLY A 214 15.95 24.83 -8.56
C GLY A 214 16.43 24.70 -7.12
N ARG A 215 15.79 25.43 -6.21
CA ARG A 215 16.02 25.22 -4.76
C ARG A 215 15.47 23.85 -4.36
N VAL A 216 16.09 23.24 -3.35
CA VAL A 216 15.74 21.87 -2.91
C VAL A 216 14.28 21.78 -2.50
N GLU A 217 13.75 22.78 -1.80
CA GLU A 217 12.35 22.82 -1.36
C GLU A 217 11.37 22.91 -2.53
N ASP A 218 11.69 23.74 -3.53
CA ASP A 218 10.88 23.90 -4.75
C ASP A 218 10.84 22.58 -5.53
N MET A 219 11.99 21.91 -5.70
CA MET A 219 12.08 20.59 -6.33
C MET A 219 11.25 19.52 -5.61
N ILE A 220 11.33 19.46 -4.27
CA ILE A 220 10.55 18.51 -3.47
C ILE A 220 9.06 18.74 -3.63
N ASN A 221 8.62 20.00 -3.65
CA ASN A 221 7.22 20.34 -3.82
C ASN A 221 6.69 19.93 -5.20
N GLU A 222 7.43 20.27 -6.26
CA GLU A 222 7.06 19.92 -7.63
C GLU A 222 7.04 18.40 -7.85
N LEU A 223 7.99 17.66 -7.28
CA LEU A 223 8.03 16.20 -7.40
C LEU A 223 6.86 15.50 -6.70
N ALA A 224 6.54 15.93 -5.47
CA ALA A 224 5.42 15.37 -4.72
C ALA A 224 4.08 15.66 -5.43
N GLU A 225 3.93 16.86 -6.00
CA GLU A 225 2.76 17.19 -6.81
C GLU A 225 2.71 16.41 -8.12
N TYR A 226 3.85 16.21 -8.79
CA TYR A 226 3.94 15.40 -10.01
C TYR A 226 3.47 13.95 -9.75
N TRP A 227 3.95 13.31 -8.68
CA TRP A 227 3.49 11.97 -8.31
C TRP A 227 2.02 11.93 -7.89
N ALA A 228 1.56 12.92 -7.12
CA ALA A 228 0.15 13.02 -6.77
C ALA A 228 -0.73 13.23 -8.01
N ASN A 229 -0.29 14.00 -9.00
CA ASN A 229 -1.01 14.17 -10.25
C ASN A 229 -0.99 12.90 -11.12
N LYS A 230 0.09 12.11 -11.07
CA LYS A 230 0.18 10.82 -11.75
C LYS A 230 -0.77 9.78 -11.14
N LEU A 231 -0.96 9.80 -9.82
CA LEU A 231 -1.83 8.88 -9.08
C LEU A 231 -3.30 9.31 -9.06
N PHE A 232 -3.58 10.56 -8.71
CA PHE A 232 -4.94 11.08 -8.50
C PHE A 232 -5.49 11.86 -9.70
N GLY A 233 -4.70 12.03 -10.76
CA GLY A 233 -5.03 12.93 -11.86
C GLY A 233 -4.86 14.41 -11.50
N LYS A 234 -4.90 15.27 -12.51
CA LYS A 234 -4.76 16.73 -12.34
C LYS A 234 -6.08 17.31 -11.82
N PRO A 235 -6.13 17.91 -10.61
CA PRO A 235 -7.37 18.46 -10.07
C PRO A 235 -7.75 19.73 -10.86
N GLY A 236 -8.77 19.62 -11.71
CA GLY A 236 -9.32 20.78 -12.43
C GLY A 236 -9.12 20.77 -13.95
N GLY A 237 -8.51 19.73 -14.51
CA GLY A 237 -8.46 19.54 -15.97
C GLY A 237 -9.81 19.06 -16.53
N LYS A 238 -10.83 19.92 -16.58
CA LYS A 238 -12.05 19.60 -17.33
C LYS A 238 -11.72 19.63 -18.83
N GLY A 239 -11.58 18.45 -19.43
CA GLY A 239 -11.71 18.25 -20.88
C GLY A 239 -10.44 18.49 -21.70
N LYS A 240 -9.66 17.43 -21.85
CA LYS A 240 -9.03 16.91 -23.08
C LYS A 240 -7.93 15.95 -22.64
N GLN A 241 -8.30 14.70 -22.38
CA GLN A 241 -7.34 13.60 -22.37
C GLN A 241 -6.75 13.52 -23.78
N GLN A 242 -5.64 14.21 -23.98
CA GLN A 242 -4.74 13.91 -25.09
C GLN A 242 -4.00 12.65 -24.64
N ILE A 243 -4.57 11.49 -25.00
CA ILE A 243 -3.91 10.19 -24.90
C ILE A 243 -2.74 10.27 -25.88
N SER A 244 -1.59 10.77 -25.43
CA SER A 244 -0.32 10.53 -26.11
C SER A 244 0.13 9.13 -25.71
N ASP A 245 -0.49 8.15 -26.36
CA ASP A 245 0.08 6.82 -26.51
C ASP A 245 1.32 7.00 -27.40
N SER A 246 2.47 7.15 -26.78
CA SER A 246 3.77 7.21 -27.45
C SER A 246 4.65 6.15 -26.85
N VAL A 247 4.25 4.90 -27.07
CA VAL A 247 5.19 3.79 -27.22
C VAL A 247 5.84 3.98 -28.59
N GLN A 248 6.95 4.72 -28.63
CA GLN A 248 7.90 4.61 -29.74
C GLN A 248 8.67 3.30 -29.55
N ILE A 249 8.22 2.26 -30.25
CA ILE A 249 9.10 1.18 -30.67
C ILE A 249 10.05 1.81 -31.70
N VAL A 250 11.29 2.07 -31.29
CA VAL A 250 12.37 2.40 -32.23
C VAL A 250 12.97 1.07 -32.64
N ASP A 251 12.50 0.58 -33.79
CA ASP A 251 13.19 -0.46 -34.54
C ASP A 251 14.54 0.06 -35.06
N ALA A 252 15.45 -0.91 -35.21
CA ALA A 252 16.85 -0.80 -35.55
C ALA A 252 17.19 0.11 -36.75
N GLU A 253 18.29 0.85 -36.60
CA GLU A 253 19.17 1.24 -37.71
C GLU A 253 20.63 1.05 -37.25
N GLU A 254 21.38 0.34 -38.08
CA GLU A 254 22.77 -0.05 -37.91
C GLU A 254 23.74 1.12 -38.17
N GLY A 255 24.71 1.30 -37.26
CA GLY A 255 26.05 1.85 -37.52
C GLY A 255 26.21 3.38 -37.71
N PRO A 256 27.45 3.92 -37.76
CA PRO A 256 28.77 3.31 -37.59
C PRO A 256 29.64 3.92 -36.48
N HIS A 257 30.73 3.20 -36.20
CA HIS A 257 31.99 3.61 -35.56
C HIS A 257 32.28 5.13 -35.51
N THR A 258 32.57 5.63 -34.29
CA THR A 258 33.60 6.66 -34.11
C THR A 258 34.48 6.28 -32.92
N ASP A 259 35.70 5.86 -33.24
CA ASP A 259 36.85 5.94 -32.36
C ASP A 259 37.05 7.39 -31.93
N THR A 260 37.14 7.65 -30.62
CA THR A 260 37.79 8.88 -30.14
C THR A 260 38.34 8.64 -28.73
N SER A 261 39.67 8.46 -28.68
CA SER A 261 40.64 8.84 -27.63
C SER A 261 40.20 8.77 -26.16
N ASP A 262 40.84 7.93 -25.34
CA ASP A 262 42.15 8.20 -24.72
C ASP A 262 42.14 9.40 -23.73
N VAL A 263 42.89 9.20 -22.65
CA VAL A 263 43.28 10.14 -21.59
C VAL A 263 42.34 10.19 -20.37
N GLY A 264 42.72 9.47 -19.31
CA GLY A 264 42.11 9.68 -18.00
C GLY A 264 42.58 8.81 -16.83
N ARG A 265 43.84 8.35 -16.79
CA ARG A 265 44.42 7.74 -15.57
C ARG A 265 44.36 8.75 -14.41
N ARG A 266 43.36 8.60 -13.52
CA ARG A 266 43.43 9.23 -12.20
C ARG A 266 44.30 8.36 -11.30
N ARG A 267 45.48 8.90 -10.99
CA ARG A 267 46.36 8.42 -9.91
C ARG A 267 45.56 8.34 -8.61
N VAL A 268 45.62 7.18 -7.97
CA VAL A 268 45.26 6.99 -6.57
C VAL A 268 46.41 7.58 -5.72
N PRO A 269 46.17 8.51 -4.79
CA PRO A 269 47.18 8.89 -3.82
C PRO A 269 47.36 7.76 -2.80
N SER A 270 48.58 7.25 -2.72
CA SER A 270 49.11 6.45 -1.63
C SER A 270 49.00 7.23 -0.33
N PHE A 271 48.19 6.74 0.62
CA PHE A 271 48.25 7.22 2.00
C PHE A 271 49.24 6.36 2.76
N GLU A 272 50.34 7.00 3.14
CA GLU A 272 51.47 6.41 3.86
C GLU A 272 51.04 5.91 5.25
N GLU A 273 51.54 4.72 5.58
CA GLU A 273 51.76 4.25 6.94
C GLU A 273 52.57 5.28 7.73
N THR A 274 51.95 5.94 8.71
CA THR A 274 52.66 6.47 9.87
C THR A 274 52.49 5.51 11.04
N SER A 275 53.41 4.57 11.12
CA SER A 275 53.77 3.87 12.34
C SER A 275 54.71 4.77 13.14
N ARG A 276 54.28 5.23 14.32
CA ARG A 276 55.18 5.76 15.36
C ARG A 276 54.64 5.45 16.76
N MET A 277 55.43 4.62 17.44
CA MET A 277 55.68 4.45 18.88
C MET A 277 54.54 4.01 19.79
#